data_AF-A0A2G9WWH2-F1
#
_entry.id   AF-A0A2G9WWH2-F1
#
_cell.length_a   1.000
_cell.length_b   1.000
_cell.length_c   1.000
_cell.angle_alpha   90.00
_cell.angle_beta   90.00
_cell.angle_gamma   90.00
#
_symmetry.space_group_name_H-M   'P 1'
#
loop_
_entity.id
_entity.type
_entity.pdbx_description
1 polymer ?
#
loop_
_entity_poly.entity_id
_entity_poly.type
_entity_poly.pdbx_seq_one_letter_code
_entity_poly.pdbx_strand_id
1 'polypeptide(L)'
;MRMAMGLGLTIALSLGAALPAAAASAAFIARPTEPLACPEGAAGGNLWQGYFHGRKEVDLGWMKYEDTAERHCFRTEQLCRNWLYNMQSEYSENAWSAVCTPPGG
;
A
#
# COMPACT_ATOMS: atom_id res chain seq x y z
N MET A 1 25.30 50.91 43.29
CA MET A 1 24.07 51.14 42.50
C MET A 1 23.92 49.97 41.54
N ARG A 2 22.83 49.22 41.63
CA ARG A 2 22.50 48.09 40.75
C ARG A 2 21.48 48.59 39.71
N MET A 3 21.74 48.38 38.43
CA MET A 3 20.71 48.34 37.40
C MET A 3 21.03 47.19 36.45
N ALA A 4 20.08 46.25 36.41
CA ALA A 4 20.04 45.11 35.52
C ALA A 4 19.29 45.51 34.23
N MET A 5 19.79 45.09 33.08
CA MET A 5 19.11 45.02 31.78
C MET A 5 20.06 44.17 30.90
N GLY A 6 19.67 43.10 30.22
CA GLY A 6 18.37 42.48 30.07
C GLY A 6 18.50 41.29 29.10
N LEU A 7 17.41 40.52 29.07
CA LEU A 7 16.93 39.71 27.94
C LEU A 7 17.76 38.50 27.54
N GLY A 8 17.33 37.38 28.14
CA GLY A 8 17.56 36.04 27.63
C GLY A 8 16.86 35.82 26.29
N LEU A 9 17.57 35.12 25.42
CA LEU A 9 17.03 34.52 24.21
C LEU A 9 17.12 33.01 24.40
N THR A 10 16.14 32.43 25.08
CA THR A 10 15.99 30.98 25.16
C THR A 10 15.50 30.48 23.81
N ILE A 11 16.44 30.04 22.97
CA ILE A 11 16.14 29.30 21.75
C ILE A 11 15.64 27.92 22.20
N ALA A 12 14.33 27.76 22.29
CA ALA A 12 13.70 26.47 22.45
C ALA A 12 13.92 25.69 21.14
N LEU A 13 14.94 24.84 21.11
CA LEU A 13 15.04 23.75 20.13
C LEU A 13 13.86 22.81 20.38
N SER A 14 12.75 23.04 19.70
CA SER A 14 11.73 22.02 19.51
C SER A 14 12.37 20.90 18.67
N LEU A 15 12.83 19.85 19.35
CA LEU A 15 13.13 18.56 18.74
C LEU A 15 11.84 17.99 18.13
N GLY A 16 11.50 18.46 16.93
CA GLY A 16 10.55 17.79 16.07
C GLY A 16 11.12 16.42 15.75
N ALA A 17 10.52 15.39 16.34
CA ALA A 17 10.85 14.00 16.08
C ALA A 17 10.86 13.75 14.57
N ALA A 18 12.05 13.66 13.99
CA ALA A 18 12.25 13.00 12.73
C ALA A 18 11.99 11.52 12.98
N LEU A 19 10.72 11.13 12.90
CA LEU A 19 10.35 9.73 12.73
C LEU A 19 11.18 9.25 11.54
N PRO A 20 11.99 8.19 11.69
CA PRO A 20 12.47 7.51 10.52
C PRO A 20 11.20 7.02 9.84
N ALA A 21 10.93 7.54 8.64
CA ALA A 21 10.17 6.80 7.66
C ALA A 21 10.99 5.53 7.44
N ALA A 22 10.73 4.53 8.28
CA ALA A 22 11.11 3.16 8.02
C ALA A 22 10.42 2.86 6.70
N ALA A 23 11.17 3.04 5.62
CA ALA A 23 10.90 2.41 4.36
C ALA A 23 10.73 0.95 4.74
N ALA A 24 9.46 0.53 4.81
CA ALA A 24 9.11 -0.86 4.77
C ALA A 24 9.67 -1.32 3.43
N SER A 25 10.93 -1.75 3.45
CA SER A 25 11.43 -2.70 2.48
C SER A 25 10.33 -3.73 2.40
N ALA A 26 9.59 -3.73 1.30
CA ALA A 26 8.50 -4.63 1.04
C ALA A 26 9.12 -6.03 1.05
N ALA A 27 9.25 -6.59 2.25
CA ALA A 27 9.58 -7.97 2.45
C ALA A 27 8.55 -8.69 1.59
N PHE A 28 9.01 -9.43 0.58
CA PHE A 28 8.19 -10.19 -0.32
C PHE A 28 7.20 -10.99 0.54
N ILE A 29 5.98 -10.45 0.71
CA ILE A 29 5.00 -11.03 1.61
C ILE A 29 4.50 -12.22 0.82
N ALA A 30 4.74 -13.43 1.34
CA ALA A 30 4.28 -14.65 0.70
C ALA A 30 2.84 -14.44 0.20
N ARG A 31 2.66 -14.59 -1.13
CA ARG A 31 1.38 -14.35 -1.79
C ARG A 31 0.32 -15.14 -1.00
N PRO A 32 -0.79 -14.52 -0.57
CA PRO A 32 -1.84 -15.26 0.14
C PRO A 32 -2.15 -16.52 -0.65
N THR A 33 -2.01 -17.68 -0.02
CA THR A 33 -1.98 -18.96 -0.72
C THR A 33 -3.25 -19.23 -1.51
N GLU A 34 -4.36 -18.57 -1.17
CA GLU A 34 -5.59 -18.59 -1.94
C GLU A 34 -6.28 -17.22 -1.83
N PRO A 35 -6.18 -16.32 -2.83
CA PRO A 35 -7.16 -15.25 -2.97
C PRO A 35 -8.54 -15.88 -3.16
N LEU A 36 -9.52 -15.48 -2.34
CA LEU A 36 -10.87 -16.03 -2.47
C LEU A 36 -11.49 -15.44 -3.73
N ALA A 37 -11.97 -16.29 -4.64
CA ALA A 37 -12.92 -15.84 -5.66
C ALA A 37 -14.09 -15.18 -4.92
N CYS A 38 -14.42 -13.93 -5.27
CA CYS A 38 -15.47 -13.20 -4.58
C CYS A 38 -16.81 -13.94 -4.71
N PRO A 39 -17.36 -14.52 -3.62
CA PRO A 39 -18.63 -15.24 -3.70
C PRO A 39 -19.75 -14.24 -4.00
N GLU A 40 -20.75 -14.68 -4.77
CA GLU A 40 -21.89 -13.83 -5.09
C GLU A 40 -22.78 -13.56 -3.86
N GLY A 41 -23.50 -12.45 -3.89
CA GLY A 41 -24.45 -12.07 -2.85
C GLY A 41 -23.82 -11.57 -1.54
N ALA A 42 -24.57 -11.70 -0.44
CA ALA A 42 -24.19 -11.14 0.87
C ALA A 42 -22.86 -11.70 1.41
N ALA A 43 -22.49 -12.92 1.03
CA ALA A 43 -21.24 -13.54 1.45
C ALA A 43 -20.01 -12.78 0.93
N GLY A 44 -20.06 -12.27 -0.32
CA GLY A 44 -18.98 -11.45 -0.89
C GLY A 44 -18.98 -10.04 -0.34
N GLY A 45 -20.16 -9.49 -0.05
CA GLY A 45 -20.31 -8.16 0.55
C GLY A 45 -19.68 -8.04 1.95
N ASN A 46 -19.52 -9.15 2.67
CA ASN A 46 -18.91 -9.20 4.00
C ASN A 46 -17.37 -9.33 3.96
N LEU A 47 -16.76 -9.35 2.78
CA LEU A 47 -15.32 -9.51 2.61
C LEU A 47 -14.69 -8.23 2.06
N TRP A 48 -13.41 -8.04 2.35
CA TRP A 48 -12.60 -7.00 1.73
C TRP A 48 -12.42 -7.32 0.25
N GLN A 49 -12.55 -6.31 -0.60
CA GLN A 49 -12.47 -6.50 -2.04
C GLN A 49 -11.23 -5.80 -2.59
N GLY A 50 -10.32 -6.59 -3.16
CA GLY A 50 -9.15 -6.10 -3.86
C GLY A 50 -9.41 -6.00 -5.36
N TYR A 51 -9.08 -4.84 -5.93
CA TYR A 51 -9.17 -4.56 -7.36
C TYR A 51 -7.80 -4.14 -7.87
N PHE A 52 -7.30 -4.85 -8.87
CA PHE A 52 -6.03 -4.55 -9.51
C PHE A 52 -6.18 -4.52 -11.03
N HIS A 53 -5.65 -3.48 -11.67
CA HIS A 53 -5.49 -3.38 -13.11
C HIS A 53 -4.09 -2.85 -13.39
N GLY A 54 -3.29 -3.62 -14.11
CA GLY A 54 -1.90 -3.26 -14.35
C GLY A 54 -1.27 -4.00 -15.52
N ARG A 55 -0.01 -3.63 -15.80
CA ARG A 55 0.80 -4.11 -16.92
C ARG A 55 2.17 -4.56 -16.44
N LYS A 56 2.67 -5.65 -17.01
CA LYS A 56 4.07 -6.09 -16.89
C LYS A 56 4.69 -6.34 -18.25
N GLU A 57 5.99 -6.18 -18.37
CA GLU A 57 6.74 -6.68 -19.51
C GLU A 57 7.01 -8.18 -19.30
N VAL A 58 6.62 -9.00 -20.27
CA VAL A 58 6.79 -10.47 -20.18
C VAL A 58 7.98 -10.98 -20.98
N ASP A 59 8.51 -10.17 -21.89
CA ASP A 59 9.67 -10.53 -22.70
C ASP A 59 10.63 -9.35 -22.76
N LEU A 60 11.56 -9.35 -21.80
CA LEU A 60 12.51 -8.26 -21.55
C LEU A 60 13.28 -7.91 -22.83
N GLY A 61 12.96 -6.75 -23.41
CA GLY A 61 13.64 -6.21 -24.58
C GLY A 61 12.91 -6.38 -25.92
N TRP A 62 11.77 -7.08 -25.95
CA TRP A 62 10.93 -7.20 -27.15
C TRP A 62 9.65 -6.36 -27.07
N MET A 63 9.51 -5.51 -26.04
CA MET A 63 8.34 -4.67 -25.79
C MET A 63 7.03 -5.45 -25.79
N LYS A 64 7.07 -6.67 -25.26
CA LYS A 64 5.88 -7.50 -25.10
C LYS A 64 5.29 -7.28 -23.72
N TYR A 65 4.09 -6.73 -23.69
CA TYR A 65 3.37 -6.40 -22.46
C TYR A 65 2.22 -7.37 -22.21
N GLU A 66 1.98 -7.68 -20.95
CA GLU A 66 0.81 -8.38 -20.46
C GLU A 66 0.01 -7.44 -19.56
N ASP A 67 -1.25 -7.24 -19.92
CA ASP A 67 -2.22 -6.49 -19.14
C ASP A 67 -3.08 -7.47 -18.32
N THR A 68 -3.32 -7.16 -17.05
CA THR A 68 -4.20 -7.94 -16.18
C THR A 68 -5.24 -7.05 -15.53
N ALA A 69 -6.43 -7.59 -15.33
CA ALA A 69 -7.48 -7.03 -14.49
C ALA A 69 -7.98 -8.13 -13.55
N GLU A 70 -7.65 -8.02 -12.26
CA GLU A 70 -7.98 -9.01 -11.25
C GLU A 70 -8.83 -8.42 -10.14
N ARG A 71 -9.79 -9.24 -9.69
CA ARG A 71 -10.62 -8.94 -8.52
C ARG A 71 -10.65 -10.16 -7.60
N HIS A 72 -10.24 -9.95 -6.36
CA HIS A 72 -10.21 -10.99 -5.33
C HIS A 72 -10.82 -10.50 -4.02
N CYS A 73 -11.30 -11.44 -3.23
CA CYS A 73 -11.86 -11.18 -1.92
C CYS A 73 -10.94 -11.67 -0.81
N PHE A 74 -10.96 -10.96 0.32
CA PHE A 74 -10.06 -11.18 1.44
C PHE A 74 -10.83 -11.10 2.75
N ARG A 75 -10.44 -11.92 3.72
CA ARG A 75 -11.06 -11.91 5.06
C ARG A 75 -10.66 -10.69 5.89
N THR A 76 -9.50 -10.09 5.60
CA THR A 76 -8.96 -8.95 6.35
C THR A 76 -8.36 -7.91 5.40
N GLU A 77 -8.31 -6.66 5.87
CA GLU A 77 -7.68 -5.56 5.14
C GLU A 77 -6.20 -5.83 4.86
N GLN A 78 -5.48 -6.34 5.85
CA GLN A 78 -4.06 -6.65 5.74
C GLN A 78 -3.78 -7.62 4.59
N LEU A 79 -4.59 -8.67 4.43
CA LEU A 79 -4.44 -9.64 3.34
C LEU A 79 -4.68 -9.00 1.98
N CYS A 80 -5.69 -8.14 1.88
CA CYS A 80 -5.98 -7.39 0.65
C CYS A 80 -4.80 -6.48 0.27
N ARG A 81 -4.28 -5.69 1.23
CA ARG A 81 -3.16 -4.78 1.00
C ARG A 81 -1.89 -5.55 0.61
N ASN A 82 -1.60 -6.65 1.28
CA ASN A 82 -0.45 -7.50 0.96
C ASN A 82 -0.56 -8.08 -0.46
N TRP A 83 -1.74 -8.52 -0.88
CA TRP A 83 -1.97 -8.94 -2.26
C TRP A 83 -1.75 -7.80 -3.26
N LEU A 84 -2.29 -6.60 -3.01
CA LEU A 84 -2.06 -5.43 -3.86
C LEU A 84 -0.59 -5.04 -3.97
N TYR A 85 0.17 -5.13 -2.87
CA TYR A 85 1.61 -4.86 -2.90
C TYR A 85 2.34 -5.86 -3.81
N ASN A 86 1.99 -7.15 -3.73
CA ASN A 86 2.54 -8.16 -4.62
C ASN A 86 2.16 -7.92 -6.09
N MET A 87 0.90 -7.55 -6.37
CA MET A 87 0.46 -7.24 -7.73
C MET A 87 1.21 -6.04 -8.30
N GLN A 88 1.34 -4.95 -7.55
CA GLN A 88 2.10 -3.78 -8.01
C GLN A 88 3.59 -4.09 -8.20
N SER A 89 4.14 -5.03 -7.44
CA SER A 89 5.53 -5.47 -7.60
C SER A 89 5.73 -6.34 -8.83
N GLU A 90 4.74 -7.18 -9.19
CA GLU A 90 4.79 -8.03 -10.38
C GLU A 90 4.48 -7.23 -11.67
N TYR A 91 3.52 -6.32 -11.59
CA TYR A 91 3.07 -5.45 -12.68
C TYR A 91 3.74 -4.08 -12.56
N SER A 92 5.06 -4.09 -12.69
CA SER A 92 5.94 -2.94 -12.43
C SER A 92 5.87 -1.84 -13.50
N GLU A 93 5.39 -2.15 -14.71
CA GLU A 93 5.36 -1.19 -15.81
C GLU A 93 4.29 -0.12 -15.62
N ASN A 94 3.09 -0.52 -15.22
CA ASN A 94 1.99 0.39 -14.92
C ASN A 94 0.94 -0.27 -14.02
N ALA A 95 0.33 0.53 -13.14
CA ALA A 95 -0.85 0.14 -12.37
C ALA A 95 -1.91 1.24 -12.49
N TRP A 96 -3.02 0.95 -13.16
CA TRP A 96 -4.13 1.89 -13.35
C TRP A 96 -5.11 1.87 -12.19
N SER A 97 -5.26 0.72 -11.54
CA SER A 97 -6.03 0.61 -10.29
C SER A 97 -5.36 -0.38 -9.36
N ALA A 98 -5.28 0.00 -8.08
CA ALA A 98 -4.77 -0.84 -7.01
C ALA A 98 -5.49 -0.42 -5.72
N VAL A 99 -6.67 -0.98 -5.50
CA VAL A 99 -7.60 -0.52 -4.46
C VAL A 99 -8.08 -1.69 -3.61
N CYS A 100 -8.08 -1.48 -2.29
CA CYS A 100 -8.73 -2.37 -1.33
C CYS A 100 -9.94 -1.64 -0.74
N THR A 101 -11.12 -2.17 -1.01
CA THR A 101 -12.40 -1.62 -0.54
C THR A 101 -12.88 -2.43 0.66
N PRO A 102 -13.39 -1.78 1.73
CA PRO A 102 -13.96 -2.48 2.87
C PRO A 102 -15.20 -3.32 2.48
N PRO A 103 -15.55 -4.32 3.31
CA PRO A 103 -16.84 -4.97 3.23
C PRO A 103 -17.98 -3.95 3.23
N GLY A 104 -18.97 -4.13 2.37
CA GLY A 104 -20.16 -3.27 2.29
C GLY A 104 -20.07 -2.10 1.28
N GLY A 105 -18.89 -1.80 0.74
CA GLY A 105 -18.69 -0.73 -0.25
C GLY A 105 -18.43 0.63 0.38
#